data_AF-K9PQ30-F1
#
_entry.id   AF-K9PQ30-F1
#
_cell.length_a   1.000
_cell.length_b   1.000
_cell.length_c   1.000
_cell.angle_alpha   90.00
_cell.angle_beta   90.00
_cell.angle_gamma   90.00
#
_symmetry.space_group_name_H-M   'P 1'
#
loop_
_entity.id
_entity.type
_entity.pdbx_description
1 polymer ?
#
loop_
_entity_poly.entity_id
_entity_poly.type
_entity_poly.pdbx_seq_one_letter_code
_entity_poly.pdbx_strand_id
1 'polypeptide(L)'
;MTFGPNDDFTFIFTSNTIQEFLTSAKIANQQGLVNLKYREGLQLYSQGKYNQALQSFELVKHLFPQHSEVEKYVKQCQQVIANSN
;
A
#
# COMPACT_ATOMS: atom_id res chain seq x y z
N MET A 1 -19.65 46.07 -4.27
CA MET A 1 -19.15 45.28 -5.41
C MET A 1 -20.06 44.08 -5.55
N THR A 2 -20.78 44.00 -6.66
CA THR A 2 -21.68 42.90 -7.05
C THR A 2 -20.84 41.88 -7.82
N PHE A 3 -20.86 40.61 -7.39
CA PHE A 3 -20.20 39.52 -8.11
C PHE A 3 -21.15 39.01 -9.21
N GLY A 4 -20.70 39.05 -10.46
CA GLY A 4 -21.45 38.61 -11.65
C GLY A 4 -21.27 37.10 -11.94
N PRO A 5 -22.06 36.55 -12.88
CA PRO A 5 -22.41 35.12 -12.95
C PRO A 5 -21.50 34.29 -13.87
N ASN A 6 -20.18 34.45 -13.77
CA ASN A 6 -19.23 33.60 -14.53
C ASN A 6 -18.16 33.08 -13.58
N ASP A 7 -18.59 32.22 -12.65
CA ASP A 7 -17.72 31.36 -11.83
C ASP A 7 -17.09 30.28 -12.72
N ASP A 8 -16.26 30.72 -13.66
CA ASP A 8 -15.30 29.87 -14.34
C ASP A 8 -14.04 29.81 -13.47
N PHE A 9 -14.15 29.15 -12.31
CA PHE A 9 -12.97 28.66 -11.60
C PHE A 9 -12.41 27.49 -12.40
N THR A 10 -11.91 27.77 -13.61
CA THR A 10 -10.91 26.93 -14.21
C THR A 10 -9.68 27.08 -13.32
N PHE A 11 -9.63 26.18 -12.33
CA PHE A 11 -8.54 25.90 -11.43
C PHE A 11 -7.30 25.46 -12.24
N ILE A 12 -6.76 26.36 -13.05
CA ILE A 12 -5.41 26.24 -13.59
C ILE A 12 -4.46 26.53 -12.43
N PHE A 13 -4.41 25.58 -11.51
CA PHE A 13 -3.30 25.46 -10.62
C PHE A 13 -2.11 24.89 -11.41
N THR A 14 -1.54 25.68 -12.32
CA THR A 14 -0.07 25.63 -12.53
C THR A 14 0.56 26.34 -11.34
N SER A 15 0.28 25.82 -10.16
CA SER A 15 0.78 26.33 -8.92
C SER A 15 1.98 25.47 -8.58
N ASN A 16 3.18 26.03 -8.74
CA ASN A 16 4.38 25.49 -8.13
C ASN A 16 4.16 25.18 -6.63
N THR A 17 3.18 25.85 -5.99
CA THR A 17 2.72 25.61 -4.63
C THR A 17 2.00 24.25 -4.43
N ILE A 18 1.22 23.76 -5.41
CA ILE A 18 0.66 22.39 -5.34
C ILE A 18 1.77 21.37 -5.56
N GLN A 19 2.71 21.67 -6.46
CA GLN A 19 3.91 20.85 -6.63
C GLN A 19 4.72 20.79 -5.32
N GLU A 20 4.88 21.90 -4.60
CA GLU A 20 5.55 21.94 -3.28
C GLU A 20 4.80 21.16 -2.20
N PHE A 21 3.46 21.19 -2.16
CA PHE A 21 2.69 20.36 -1.24
C PHE A 21 2.86 18.86 -1.50
N LEU A 22 2.91 18.46 -2.78
CA LEU A 22 3.20 17.07 -3.16
C LEU A 22 4.68 16.69 -2.93
N THR A 23 5.60 17.65 -2.96
CA THR A 23 7.05 17.43 -2.78
C THR A 23 7.47 17.46 -1.30
N SER A 24 6.76 18.20 -0.44
CA SER A 24 6.93 18.21 1.01
C SER A 24 6.28 17.01 1.70
N ALA A 25 5.45 16.25 0.97
CA ALA A 25 5.32 14.81 1.18
C ALA A 25 6.58 14.09 0.66
N LYS A 26 7.74 14.52 1.15
CA LYS A 26 8.95 13.74 1.34
C LYS A 26 8.63 12.65 2.38
N ILE A 27 7.59 11.87 2.10
CA ILE A 27 7.50 10.48 2.48
C ILE A 27 8.69 9.89 1.76
N ALA A 28 9.87 9.98 2.38
CA ALA A 28 10.74 8.84 2.36
C ALA A 28 9.79 7.72 2.76
N ASN A 29 9.29 6.98 1.76
CA ASN A 29 8.65 5.70 1.97
C ASN A 29 9.83 4.86 2.45
N GLN A 30 10.24 5.13 3.70
CA GLN A 30 11.12 4.28 4.46
C GLN A 30 10.44 2.96 4.27
N GLN A 31 11.10 2.06 3.56
CA GLN A 31 10.58 0.71 3.37
C GLN A 31 10.19 0.26 4.77
N GLY A 32 8.90 0.35 5.09
CA GLY A 32 8.48 0.18 6.46
C GLY A 32 8.86 -1.23 6.83
N LEU A 33 8.95 -1.53 8.12
CA LEU A 33 8.99 -2.91 8.57
C LEU A 33 7.95 -3.79 7.82
N VAL A 34 6.81 -3.18 7.46
CA VAL A 34 5.77 -3.66 6.53
C VAL A 34 6.34 -4.09 5.15
N ASN A 35 7.05 -3.23 4.42
CA ASN A 35 7.59 -3.55 3.10
C ASN A 35 8.69 -4.64 3.17
N LEU A 36 9.55 -4.57 4.19
CA LEU A 36 10.57 -5.59 4.46
C LEU A 36 9.92 -6.96 4.72
N LYS A 37 8.94 -7.01 5.63
CA LYS A 37 8.19 -8.23 5.95
C LYS A 37 7.37 -8.75 4.78
N TYR A 38 6.85 -7.85 3.95
CA TYR A 38 6.13 -8.22 2.74
C TYR A 38 7.05 -8.91 1.71
N ARG A 39 8.25 -8.36 1.48
CA ARG A 39 9.26 -8.97 0.60
C ARG A 39 9.75 -10.31 1.15
N GLU A 40 9.94 -10.41 2.47
CA GLU A 40 10.26 -11.66 3.15
C GLU A 40 9.15 -12.72 2.94
N GLY A 41 7.89 -12.33 3.11
CA GLY A 41 6.73 -13.18 2.84
C GLY A 41 6.68 -13.66 1.39
N LEU A 42 6.94 -12.78 0.41
CA LEU A 42 6.99 -13.13 -1.01
C LEU A 42 8.12 -14.10 -1.34
N GLN A 43 9.31 -13.91 -0.75
CA GLN A 43 10.43 -14.86 -0.91
C GLN A 43 10.07 -16.24 -0.36
N LEU A 44 9.46 -16.30 0.83
CA LEU A 44 9.01 -17.55 1.44
C LEU A 44 7.91 -18.22 0.59
N TYR A 45 6.98 -17.43 0.06
CA TYR A 45 5.95 -17.90 -0.87
C TYR A 45 6.58 -18.54 -2.11
N SER A 46 7.56 -17.87 -2.72
CA SER A 46 8.29 -18.40 -3.88
C SER A 46 9.12 -19.65 -3.57
N GLN A 47 9.51 -19.85 -2.31
CA GLN A 47 10.20 -21.07 -1.86
C GLN A 47 9.22 -22.21 -1.52
N GLY A 48 7.91 -22.01 -1.68
CA GLY A 48 6.88 -22.98 -1.28
C GLY A 48 6.66 -23.07 0.24
N LYS A 49 7.25 -22.15 1.03
CA LYS A 49 7.12 -22.10 2.49
C LYS A 49 5.88 -21.28 2.88
N TYR A 50 4.70 -21.75 2.47
CA TYR A 50 3.44 -21.03 2.63
C TYR A 50 3.08 -20.74 4.10
N ASN A 51 3.42 -21.64 5.04
CA ASN A 51 3.20 -21.43 6.48
C ASN A 51 3.99 -20.22 7.03
N GLN A 52 5.27 -20.09 6.66
CA GLN A 52 6.11 -18.98 7.12
C GLN A 52 5.77 -17.67 6.38
N ALA A 53 5.40 -17.77 5.11
CA ALA A 53 4.90 -16.65 4.32
C ALA A 53 3.63 -16.07 4.94
N LEU A 54 2.69 -16.93 5.34
CA LEU A 54 1.44 -16.54 6.00
C LEU A 54 1.69 -15.71 7.26
N GLN A 55 2.59 -16.17 8.16
CA GLN A 55 2.92 -15.44 9.37
C GLN A 55 3.52 -14.05 9.08
N SER A 56 4.35 -13.96 8.04
CA SER A 56 4.93 -12.68 7.61
C SER A 56 3.86 -11.73 7.07
N PHE A 57 2.92 -12.23 6.27
CA PHE A 57 1.82 -11.43 5.74
C PHE A 57 0.78 -11.04 6.80
N GLU A 58 0.49 -11.88 7.79
CA GLU A 58 -0.39 -11.54 8.92
C GLU A 58 0.20 -10.41 9.78
N LEU A 59 1.51 -10.41 10.00
CA LEU A 59 2.21 -9.30 10.66
C LEU A 59 2.06 -8.00 9.86
N VAL A 60 2.28 -8.07 8.55
CA VAL A 60 2.09 -6.93 7.63
C VAL A 60 0.65 -6.42 7.69
N LYS A 61 -0.35 -7.32 7.75
CA LYS A 61 -1.77 -6.97 7.90
C LYS A 61 -2.08 -6.30 9.23
N HIS A 62 -1.45 -6.73 10.33
CA HIS A 62 -1.60 -6.10 11.64
C HIS A 62 -1.02 -4.69 11.69
N LEU A 63 0.16 -4.50 11.07
CA LEU A 63 0.83 -3.21 10.99
C LEU A 63 0.15 -2.27 9.98
N PHE A 64 -0.44 -2.81 8.91
CA PHE A 64 -1.06 -2.06 7.83
C PHE A 64 -2.37 -2.71 7.37
N PRO A 65 -3.46 -2.55 8.15
CA PRO A 65 -4.73 -3.22 7.87
C PRO A 65 -5.42 -2.72 6.59
N GLN A 66 -4.96 -1.61 6.01
CA GLN A 66 -5.48 -1.06 4.75
C GLN A 66 -4.77 -1.62 3.50
N HIS A 67 -3.85 -2.58 3.66
CA HIS A 67 -3.08 -3.13 2.55
C HIS A 67 -3.83 -4.26 1.83
N SER A 68 -4.76 -3.91 0.93
CA SER A 68 -5.62 -4.86 0.20
C SER A 68 -4.85 -5.96 -0.55
N GLU A 69 -3.61 -5.72 -0.97
CA GLU A 69 -2.77 -6.75 -1.60
C GLU A 69 -2.38 -7.87 -0.62
N VAL A 70 -2.10 -7.53 0.64
CA VAL A 70 -1.61 -8.49 1.64
C VAL A 70 -2.70 -9.50 1.98
N GLU A 71 -3.96 -9.07 2.07
CA GLU A 71 -5.09 -9.98 2.27
C GLU A 71 -5.24 -11.01 1.16
N LYS A 72 -4.99 -10.64 -0.10
CA LYS A 72 -4.99 -11.61 -1.20
C LYS A 72 -3.92 -12.68 -1.00
N TYR A 73 -2.69 -12.27 -0.66
CA TYR A 73 -1.59 -13.22 -0.42
C TYR A 73 -1.84 -14.12 0.79
N VAL A 74 -2.41 -13.59 1.89
CA VAL A 74 -2.82 -14.40 3.04
C VAL A 74 -3.82 -15.48 2.63
N LYS A 75 -4.88 -15.10 1.91
CA LYS A 75 -5.89 -16.06 1.42
C LYS A 75 -5.28 -17.11 0.49
N GLN A 76 -4.41 -16.71 -0.43
CA GLN A 76 -3.70 -17.64 -1.30
C GLN A 76 -2.82 -18.62 -0.50
N CYS A 77 -2.04 -18.12 0.45
CA CYS A 77 -1.23 -18.97 1.32
C CYS A 77 -2.10 -19.98 2.08
N GLN A 78 -3.21 -19.55 2.70
CA GLN A 78 -4.13 -20.44 3.40
C GLN A 78 -4.74 -21.48 2.47
N GLN A 79 -5.15 -21.09 1.27
CA GLN A 79 -5.73 -22.00 0.30
C GLN A 79 -4.72 -23.05 -0.17
N VAL A 80 -3.46 -22.66 -0.39
CA VAL A 80 -2.40 -23.60 -0.76
C VAL A 80 -2.09 -24.56 0.39
N ILE A 81 -2.02 -24.07 1.63
CA ILE A 81 -1.81 -24.92 2.82
C ILE A 81 -2.97 -25.91 2.99
N ALA A 82 -4.20 -25.44 2.80
CA ALA A 82 -5.41 -26.27 2.91
C ALA A 82 -5.53 -27.30 1.77
N ASN A 83 -5.14 -26.94 0.55
CA ASN A 83 -5.09 -27.87 -0.60
C ASN A 83 -3.90 -28.84 -0.54
N SER A 84 -2.89 -28.55 0.28
CA SER A 84 -1.71 -29.39 0.47
C SER A 84 -1.86 -30.39 1.63
N ASN A 85 -2.99 -30.36 2.36
CA ASN A 85 -3.39 -31.39 3.34
C ASN A 85 -4.40 -32.35 2.72
#